data_AF-A0A3P1T2A2-F1
#
_entry.id   AF-A0A3P1T2A2-F1
#
_cell.length_a   1.000
_cell.length_b   1.000
_cell.length_c   1.000
_cell.angle_alpha   90.00
_cell.angle_beta   90.00
_cell.angle_gamma   90.00
#
_symmetry.space_group_name_H-M   'P 1'
#
loop_
_entity.id
_entity.type
_entity.pdbx_description
1 polymer ?
#
loop_
_entity_poly.entity_id
_entity_poly.type
_entity_poly.pdbx_seq_one_letter_code
_entity_poly.pdbx_strand_id
1 'polypeptide(L)'
;MKLNTWGVIGGVVILVLLFCIPFYTAPQDSEFGGTDAAVTEFLEENGAKPWFEPIAPPAGGEIESGLFAMQAALGAGIFCYALGRMSGKRKAEQEALAGGEDQRN
;
A
#
# COMPACT_ATOMS: atom_id res chain seq x y z
N MET A 1 23.37 -10.77 5.28
CA MET A 1 23.59 -9.56 6.10
C MET A 1 22.43 -9.44 7.08
N LYS A 2 22.67 -9.42 8.39
CA LYS A 2 21.59 -9.31 9.39
C LYS A 2 21.10 -7.85 9.40
N LEU A 3 19.86 -7.61 9.00
CA LEU A 3 19.26 -6.29 9.04
C LEU A 3 19.12 -5.87 10.52
N ASN A 4 19.78 -4.78 10.89
CA ASN A 4 19.75 -4.20 12.23
C ASN A 4 18.34 -3.66 12.51
N THR A 5 17.74 -4.08 13.64
CA THR A 5 16.37 -3.72 14.03
C THR A 5 16.14 -2.20 14.02
N TRP A 6 17.17 -1.43 14.36
CA TRP A 6 17.18 0.03 14.29
C TRP A 6 17.10 0.58 12.86
N GLY A 7 17.78 -0.07 11.90
CA GLY A 7 17.66 0.27 10.48
C GLY A 7 16.28 -0.06 9.92
N VAL A 8 15.67 -1.15 10.38
CA VAL A 8 14.29 -1.52 10.02
C VAL A 8 13.29 -0.50 10.58
N ILE A 9 13.41 -0.15 11.86
CA ILE A 9 12.55 0.84 12.51
C ILE A 9 12.70 2.20 11.81
N GLY A 10 13.93 2.64 11.53
CA GLY A 10 14.17 3.88 10.80
C GLY A 10 13.53 3.88 9.40
N GLY A 11 13.67 2.77 8.66
CA GLY A 11 13.04 2.62 7.34
C GLY A 11 11.51 2.64 7.38
N VAL A 12 10.90 1.97 8.36
CA VAL A 12 9.44 2.00 8.55
C VAL A 12 8.94 3.41 8.89
N VAL A 13 9.64 4.12 9.78
CA VAL A 13 9.27 5.50 10.14
C VAL A 13 9.33 6.42 8.93
N ILE A 14 10.39 6.33 8.11
CA ILE A 14 10.51 7.11 6.87
C ILE A 14 9.35 6.80 5.91
N LEU A 15 9.00 5.52 5.76
CA LEU A 15 7.92 5.09 4.87
C LEU A 15 6.56 5.62 5.35
N VAL A 16 6.30 5.60 6.66
CA VAL A 16 5.08 6.18 7.25
C VAL A 16 5.04 7.69 7.04
N LEU A 17 6.16 8.39 7.27
CA LEU A 17 6.24 9.84 7.04
C LEU A 17 5.97 10.19 5.56
N LEU A 18 6.47 9.38 4.63
CA LEU A 18 6.24 9.57 3.19
C LEU A 18 4.75 9.48 2.82
N PHE A 19 3.96 8.68 3.53
CA PHE A 19 2.50 8.60 3.33
C PHE A 19 1.73 9.67 4.10
N CYS A 20 2.16 10.02 5.33
CA CYS A 20 1.44 10.97 6.17
C CYS A 20 1.66 12.44 5.78
N ILE A 21 2.85 12.80 5.30
CA ILE A 21 3.18 14.19 4.92
C ILE A 21 2.24 14.69 3.80
N PRO A 22 2.08 13.98 2.66
CA PRO A 22 1.18 14.39 1.60
C PRO A 22 -0.27 14.52 2.09
N PHE A 23 -0.71 13.61 2.96
CA PHE A 23 -2.07 13.63 3.50
C PHE A 23 -2.35 14.85 4.39
N TYR A 24 -1.34 15.36 5.09
CA TYR A 24 -1.45 16.58 5.90
C TYR A 24 -1.30 17.86 5.07
N THR A 25 -0.49 17.83 4.00
CA THR A 25 -0.23 19.01 3.16
C THR A 25 -1.21 19.15 1.99
N ALA A 26 -2.02 18.13 1.70
CA ALA A 26 -2.99 18.16 0.61
C ALA A 26 -4.14 19.15 0.91
N PRO A 27 -4.54 20.00 -0.06
CA PRO A 27 -5.73 20.84 0.04
C PRO A 27 -7.00 19.99 0.27
N GLN A 28 -7.97 20.51 1.03
CA GLN A 28 -9.22 19.78 1.36
C GLN A 28 -10.07 19.43 0.13
N ASP A 29 -9.92 20.17 -0.97
CA ASP A 29 -10.60 19.94 -2.25
C ASP A 29 -9.68 19.26 -3.28
N SER A 30 -8.55 18.68 -2.84
CA SER A 30 -7.71 17.86 -3.71
C SER A 30 -8.46 16.56 -4.00
N GLU A 31 -9.24 16.52 -5.07
CA GLU A 31 -9.54 15.23 -5.70
C GLU A 31 -8.19 14.56 -5.98
N PHE A 32 -8.09 13.26 -5.67
CA PHE A 32 -7.01 12.42 -6.17
C PHE A 32 -7.22 12.20 -7.69
N GLY A 33 -7.34 13.30 -8.44
CA GLY A 33 -7.30 13.30 -9.88
C GLY A 33 -5.90 12.92 -10.29
N GLY A 34 -5.78 11.89 -11.14
CA GLY A 34 -4.50 11.52 -11.72
C GLY A 34 -3.84 12.74 -12.35
N THR A 35 -2.50 12.71 -12.47
CA THR A 35 -1.72 13.77 -13.12
C THR A 35 -2.30 14.19 -14.48
N ASP A 36 -2.97 13.27 -15.17
CA ASP A 36 -3.65 13.51 -16.44
C ASP A 36 -4.77 14.54 -16.33
N ALA A 37 -5.59 14.52 -15.28
CA ALA A 37 -6.71 15.45 -15.09
C ALA A 37 -6.26 16.91 -14.96
N ALA A 38 -5.19 17.15 -14.18
CA ALA A 38 -4.60 18.49 -14.02
C ALA A 38 -3.98 19.02 -15.33
N VAL A 39 -3.48 18.11 -16.17
CA VAL A 39 -2.91 18.44 -17.47
C VAL A 39 -4.03 18.72 -18.48
N THR A 40 -5.11 17.96 -18.49
CA THR A 40 -6.28 18.20 -19.35
C THR A 40 -6.91 19.57 -19.09
N GLU A 41 -7.12 19.92 -17.82
CA GLU A 41 -7.71 21.22 -17.44
C GLU A 41 -6.85 22.40 -17.93
N PHE A 42 -5.52 22.32 -17.74
CA PHE A 42 -4.60 23.33 -18.25
C PHE A 42 -4.56 23.41 -19.80
N LEU A 43 -4.63 22.27 -20.49
CA LEU A 43 -4.64 22.23 -21.95
C LEU A 43 -5.94 22.78 -22.55
N GLU A 44 -7.10 22.49 -21.95
CA GLU A 44 -8.39 23.05 -22.36
C GLU A 44 -8.42 24.58 -22.20
N GLU A 45 -7.87 25.11 -21.11
CA GLU A 45 -7.76 26.55 -20.87
C GLU A 45 -6.90 27.27 -21.92
N ASN A 46 -5.91 26.57 -22.48
CA ASN A 46 -5.04 27.07 -23.55
C ASN A 46 -5.58 26.78 -24.97
N GLY A 47 -6.83 26.33 -25.08
CA GLY A 47 -7.52 26.11 -26.36
C GLY A 47 -7.02 24.88 -27.12
N ALA A 48 -6.33 23.96 -26.45
CA ALA A 48 -5.93 22.70 -27.05
C ALA A 48 -7.17 21.80 -27.21
N LYS A 49 -7.37 21.32 -28.42
CA LYS A 49 -8.49 20.41 -28.74
C LYS A 49 -8.02 18.97 -28.55
N PRO A 50 -8.82 18.10 -27.90
CA PRO A 50 -8.51 16.69 -27.81
C PRO A 50 -8.31 16.11 -29.21
N TRP A 51 -7.14 15.54 -29.48
CA TRP A 51 -6.82 14.88 -30.74
C TRP A 51 -7.34 13.44 -30.79
N PHE A 52 -7.92 12.98 -29.69
CA PHE A 52 -8.53 11.67 -29.50
C PHE A 52 -9.67 11.81 -28.50
N GLU A 53 -10.88 11.43 -28.90
CA GLU A 53 -12.00 11.24 -27.98
C GLU A 53 -12.05 9.75 -27.59
N PRO A 54 -12.15 9.42 -26.29
CA PRO A 54 -12.30 8.05 -25.84
C PRO A 54 -13.53 7.40 -26.48
N ILE A 55 -13.33 6.32 -27.24
CA ILE A 55 -14.40 5.57 -27.92
C ILE A 55 -15.36 4.90 -26.90
N ALA A 56 -14.90 4.75 -25.66
CA ALA A 56 -15.68 4.37 -24.49
C ALA A 56 -15.45 5.42 -23.40
N PRO A 57 -16.46 5.72 -22.55
CA PRO A 57 -16.26 6.62 -21.42
C PRO A 57 -15.04 6.17 -20.61
N PRO A 58 -14.20 7.10 -20.10
CA PRO A 58 -13.12 6.72 -19.20
C PRO A 58 -13.73 5.80 -18.14
N ALA A 59 -13.11 4.64 -17.90
CA ALA A 59 -13.58 3.72 -16.89
C ALA A 59 -13.74 4.56 -15.61
N GLY A 60 -14.99 4.86 -15.22
CA GLY A 60 -15.27 5.94 -14.28
C GLY A 60 -14.50 5.74 -12.97
N GLY A 61 -14.36 6.79 -12.16
CA GLY A 61 -13.58 6.74 -10.91
C GLY A 61 -13.96 5.57 -9.96
N GLU A 62 -15.15 5.00 -10.10
CA GLU A 62 -15.57 3.76 -9.43
C GLU A 62 -14.75 2.52 -9.81
N ILE A 63 -14.36 2.37 -11.08
CA ILE A 63 -13.54 1.26 -11.56
C ILE A 63 -12.09 1.45 -11.11
N GLU A 64 -11.56 2.67 -11.18
CA GLU A 64 -10.20 3.00 -10.72
C GLU A 64 -10.04 2.74 -9.20
N SER A 65 -10.98 3.24 -8.41
CA SER A 65 -11.01 3.01 -6.96
C SER A 65 -11.27 1.53 -6.62
N GLY A 66 -12.08 0.82 -7.41
CA GLY A 66 -12.30 -0.61 -7.28
C GLY A 66 -11.05 -1.45 -7.55
N LEU A 67 -10.27 -1.11 -8.58
CA LEU A 67 -8.98 -1.76 -8.86
C LEU A 67 -7.98 -1.52 -7.72
N PHE A 68 -7.93 -0.29 -7.18
CA PHE A 68 -7.06 0.03 -6.05
C PHE A 68 -7.48 -0.74 -4.78
N ALA A 69 -8.77 -0.80 -4.48
CA ALA A 69 -9.30 -1.56 -3.36
C ALA A 69 -8.98 -3.06 -3.48
N MET A 70 -9.08 -3.63 -4.68
CA MET A 70 -8.71 -5.02 -4.94
C MET A 70 -7.21 -5.27 -4.71
N GLN A 71 -6.35 -4.37 -5.20
CA GLN A 71 -4.91 -4.46 -4.98
C GLN A 71 -4.56 -4.38 -3.49
N ALA A 72 -5.20 -3.47 -2.75
CA ALA A 72 -5.04 -3.35 -1.31
C ALA A 72 -5.50 -4.62 -0.57
N ALA A 73 -6.65 -5.20 -0.95
CA ALA A 73 -7.16 -6.42 -0.35
C ALA A 73 -6.22 -7.61 -0.56
N LEU A 74 -5.69 -7.79 -1.78
CA LEU A 74 -4.74 -8.85 -2.09
C LEU A 74 -3.41 -8.65 -1.34
N GLY A 75 -2.89 -7.42 -1.30
CA GLY A 75 -1.68 -7.08 -0.56
C GLY A 75 -1.81 -7.38 0.94
N ALA A 76 -2.92 -6.95 1.56
CA ALA A 76 -3.22 -7.22 2.96
C ALA A 76 -3.36 -8.72 3.25
N GLY A 77 -4.04 -9.47 2.36
CA GLY A 77 -4.19 -10.92 2.49
C GLY A 77 -2.85 -11.66 2.50
N ILE A 78 -1.97 -11.36 1.55
CA ILE A 78 -0.63 -11.96 1.48
C ILE A 78 0.21 -11.60 2.70
N PHE A 79 0.16 -10.33 3.13
CA PHE A 79 0.90 -9.85 4.29
C PHE A 79 0.45 -10.55 5.58
N CYS A 80 -0.86 -10.62 5.84
CA CYS A 80 -1.41 -11.31 7.00
C CYS A 80 -1.10 -12.81 6.99
N TYR A 81 -1.16 -13.46 5.83
CA TYR A 81 -0.77 -14.87 5.71
C TYR A 81 0.71 -15.09 6.05
N ALA A 82 1.60 -14.23 5.55
CA ALA A 82 3.03 -14.32 5.84
C ALA A 82 3.31 -14.13 7.35
N LEU A 83 2.72 -13.11 7.97
CA LEU A 83 2.85 -12.86 9.40
C LEU A 83 2.32 -14.02 10.25
N GLY A 84 1.15 -14.57 9.89
CA GLY A 84 0.56 -15.72 10.56
C GLY A 84 1.45 -16.96 10.47
N ARG A 85 1.97 -17.27 9.28
CA ARG A 85 2.88 -18.41 9.06
C ARG A 85 4.19 -18.26 9.83
N MET A 86 4.77 -17.06 9.88
CA MET A 86 5.99 -16.79 10.66
C MET A 86 5.75 -16.93 12.17
N SER A 87 4.62 -16.43 12.66
CA SER A 87 4.25 -16.52 14.07
C SER A 87 3.97 -17.96 14.52
N GLY A 88 3.29 -18.74 13.66
CA GLY A 88 3.00 -20.16 13.92
C GLY A 88 4.26 -21.03 14.04
N LYS A 89 5.28 -20.78 13.20
CA LYS A 89 6.56 -21.49 13.29
C LYS A 89 7.26 -21.26 14.63
N ARG A 90 7.31 -20.00 15.09
CA ARG A 90 7.95 -19.66 16.37
C ARG A 90 7.24 -20.30 17.56
N LYS A 91 5.90 -20.39 17.51
CA LYS A 91 5.12 -21.03 18.56
C LYS A 91 5.35 -22.54 18.60
N ALA A 92 5.37 -23.20 17.44
CA ALA A 92 5.66 -24.64 17.34
C ALA A 92 7.09 -24.99 17.81
N GLU A 93 8.08 -24.13 17.51
CA GLU A 93 9.44 -24.31 18.03
C GLU A 93 9.49 -24.15 19.56
N GLN A 94 8.82 -23.15 20.13
CA GLN A 94 8.76 -22.96 21.59
C GLN A 94 8.05 -24.12 22.31
N GLU A 95 6.95 -24.63 21.75
CA GLU A 95 6.24 -25.79 22.30
C GLU A 95 7.10 -27.07 22.22
N ALA A 96 7.86 -27.26 21.14
CA ALA A 96 8.79 -28.38 20.99
C ALA A 96 9.97 -28.30 21.98
N LEU A 97 10.49 -27.10 22.26
CA LEU A 97 11.54 -26.90 23.28
C LEU A 97 11.00 -27.14 24.70
N ALA A 98 9.82 -26.61 25.03
CA ALA A 98 9.21 -26.76 26.35
C ALA A 98 8.83 -28.21 26.67
N GLY A 99 8.26 -28.95 25.71
CA GLY A 99 7.95 -30.38 25.87
C GLY A 99 9.20 -31.26 26.02
N GLY A 100 10.35 -30.83 25.48
CA GLY A 100 11.63 -31.52 25.64
C GLY A 100 12.37 -31.22 26.95
N GLU A 101 11.98 -30.18 27.69
CA GLU A 101 12.49 -29.92 29.06
C GLU A 101 11.67 -30.66 30.11
N ASP A 102 10.36 -30.80 29.93
CA ASP A 102 9.48 -31.55 30.83
C ASP A 102 9.80 -33.06 30.84
N GLN A 103 10.19 -33.64 29.70
CA GLN A 103 10.61 -35.05 29.60
C GLN A 103 12.04 -35.32 30.10
N ARG A 104 12.81 -34.28 30.48
CA ARG A 104 14.20 -34.39 30.96
C ARG A 104 14.36 -34.18 32.47
N ASN A 105 13.30 -33.86 33.20
CA ASN A 105 13.24 -33.79 34.67
C ASN A 105 12.46 -34.99 35.24
#